data_AF-A0A2I8A5J8-F1
#
_entry.id   AF-A0A2I8A5J8-F1
#
_cell.length_a   1.000
_cell.length_b   1.000
_cell.length_c   1.000
_cell.angle_alpha   90.00
_cell.angle_beta   90.00
_cell.angle_gamma   90.00
#
_symmetry.space_group_name_H-M   'P 1'
#
loop_
_entity.id
_entity.type
_entity.pdbx_description
1 polymer ?
#
loop_
_entity_poly.entity_id
_entity_poly.type
_entity_poly.pdbx_seq_one_letter_code
_entity_poly.pdbx_strand_id
1 'polypeptide(L)' 'MLGFDRITFDPRIMAGQACIRGMRVPVSLILNLVANGKTVTEIIEDYPYLEPEDVQQSLMYAAWLAREQVYPIVGEKVG' A
#
# COMPACT_ATOMS: atom_id res chain seq x y z
N MET A 1 10.98 10.64 -3.01
CA MET A 1 10.42 9.45 -2.33
C MET A 1 8.92 9.67 -2.21
N LEU A 2 8.06 8.71 -2.52
CA LEU A 2 6.63 8.88 -2.27
C LEU A 2 6.45 9.01 -0.76
N GLY A 3 6.06 10.21 -0.31
CA GLY A 3 5.87 10.53 1.10
C GLY A 3 4.57 9.92 1.59
N PHE A 4 4.62 8.65 1.96
CA PHE A 4 3.51 8.01 2.64
C PHE A 4 3.57 8.36 4.13
N ASP A 5 2.53 8.99 4.66
CA ASP A 5 2.37 9.38 6.06
C ASP A 5 1.36 8.48 6.81
N ARG A 6 0.49 7.78 6.09
CA ARG A 6 -0.44 6.75 6.58
C ARG A 6 0.15 5.34 6.50
N ILE A 7 1.10 5.08 5.60
CA ILE A 7 1.75 3.77 5.48
C ILE A 7 3.07 3.73 6.26
N THR A 8 3.19 2.76 7.14
CA THR A 8 4.32 2.57 8.05
C THR A 8 4.94 1.19 7.87
N PHE A 9 6.23 1.09 8.23
CA PHE A 9 7.00 -0.15 8.17
C PHE A 9 7.77 -0.29 9.48
N ASP A 10 7.36 -1.23 10.33
CA ASP A 10 8.07 -1.55 11.58
C ASP A 10 8.38 -3.04 11.61
N PRO A 11 9.65 -3.46 11.65
CA PRO A 11 10.03 -4.88 11.75
C PRO A 11 9.37 -5.64 12.90
N ARG A 12 8.97 -4.93 13.97
CA ARG A 12 8.31 -5.48 15.16
C ARG A 12 6.81 -5.69 14.97
N ILE A 13 6.22 -5.10 13.93
CA ILE A 13 4.80 -5.20 13.59
C ILE A 13 4.66 -6.01 12.30
N MET A 14 3.93 -7.13 12.37
CA MET A 14 3.63 -7.97 11.21
C MET A 14 4.87 -8.31 10.35
N ALA A 15 6.01 -8.55 10.98
CA ALA A 15 7.29 -8.84 10.31
C ALA A 15 7.74 -7.75 9.30
N GLY A 16 7.43 -6.48 9.55
CA GLY A 16 7.86 -5.36 8.69
C GLY A 16 6.97 -5.11 7.48
N GLN A 17 5.82 -5.77 7.38
CA GLN A 17 4.85 -5.50 6.33
C GLN A 17 4.35 -4.05 6.34
N ALA A 18 3.97 -3.53 5.17
CA ALA A 18 3.33 -2.22 5.04
C ALA A 18 2.00 -2.21 5.82
N CYS A 19 1.92 -1.36 6.84
CA CYS A 19 0.77 -1.27 7.75
C CYS A 19 0.25 0.15 7.88
N ILE A 20 -1.04 0.29 8.20
CA ILE A 20 -1.67 1.59 8.45
C ILE A 20 -1.16 2.17 9.78
N ARG A 21 -0.49 3.33 9.77
CA ARG A 21 -0.17 4.17 10.95
C ARG A 21 0.37 3.43 12.18
N GLY A 22 1.19 2.39 11.99
CA GLY A 22 1.74 1.56 13.08
C GLY A 22 0.72 0.60 13.71
N MET A 23 -0.46 0.47 13.13
CA MET A 23 -1.48 -0.51 13.52
C MET A 23 -1.12 -1.90 12.98
N ARG A 24 -1.70 -2.95 13.57
CA ARG A 24 -1.61 -4.32 13.02
C ARG A 24 -2.63 -4.54 11.90
N VAL A 25 -2.72 -3.59 10.99
CA VAL A 25 -3.63 -3.56 9.85
C VAL A 25 -2.79 -3.45 8.59
N PRO A 26 -2.56 -4.56 7.87
CA PRO A 26 -1.71 -4.54 6.70
C PRO A 26 -2.42 -3.86 5.53
N VAL A 27 -1.66 -3.18 4.67
CA VAL A 27 -2.21 -2.58 3.44
C VAL A 27 -2.92 -3.62 2.58
N SER A 28 -2.42 -4.87 2.56
CA SER A 28 -3.05 -5.98 1.84
C SER A 28 -4.49 -6.28 2.31
N LEU A 29 -4.84 -6.05 3.58
CA LEU A 29 -6.23 -6.19 4.04
C LEU A 29 -7.13 -5.18 3.32
N ILE A 30 -6.71 -3.91 3.29
CA ILE A 30 -7.46 -2.84 2.63
C ILE A 30 -7.64 -3.14 1.15
N LEU A 31 -6.57 -3.57 0.47
CA LEU A 31 -6.64 -3.95 -0.95
C LEU A 31 -7.58 -5.14 -1.17
N ASN A 32 -7.59 -6.13 -0.28
CA ASN A 32 -8.53 -7.26 -0.37
C ASN A 32 -9.98 -6.81 -0.20
N LEU A 33 -10.29 -5.91 0.73
CA LEU A 33 -11.65 -5.40 0.92
C LEU A 33 -12.14 -4.65 -0.32
N VAL A 34 -11.29 -3.77 -0.86
CA VAL A 34 -11.59 -3.05 -2.11
C VAL A 34 -11.75 -4.02 -3.29
N ALA A 35 -10.88 -5.03 -3.41
CA ALA A 35 -10.97 -6.03 -4.47
C ALA A 35 -12.25 -6.88 -4.38
N ASN A 36 -12.81 -7.06 -3.18
CA ASN A 36 -14.11 -7.71 -2.97
C ASN A 36 -15.31 -6.74 -3.10
N GLY A 37 -15.08 -5.52 -3.60
CA GLY A 37 -16.14 -4.56 -3.93
C GLY A 37 -16.62 -3.70 -2.77
N LYS A 38 -15.97 -3.74 -1.60
CA LYS A 38 -16.34 -2.83 -0.51
C LYS A 38 -15.98 -1.40 -0.87
N THR A 39 -16.92 -0.49 -0.61
CA THR A 39 -16.72 0.95 -0.68
C THR A 39 -15.89 1.45 0.50
N VAL A 40 -15.31 2.64 0.36
CA VAL A 40 -14.55 3.28 1.46
C VAL A 40 -15.41 3.45 2.70
N THR A 41 -16.69 3.84 2.54
CA THR A 41 -17.63 4.01 3.65
C THR A 41 -17.86 2.69 4.39
N GLU A 42 -18.14 1.59 3.68
CA GLU A 42 -18.33 0.28 4.30
C GLU A 42 -17.07 -0.22 5.01
N ILE A 43 -15.88 0.08 4.48
CA ILE A 43 -14.61 -0.26 5.14
C ILE A 43 -14.48 0.51 6.46
N ILE A 44 -14.84 1.79 6.50
CA ILE A 44 -14.79 2.60 7.73
C ILE A 44 -15.86 2.15 8.72
N GLU A 45 -17.04 1.75 8.25
CA GLU A 45 -18.09 1.18 9.11
C GLU A 45 -17.64 -0.12 9.78
N ASP A 46 -16.99 -1.02 9.03
CA ASP A 46 -16.42 -2.26 9.56
C ASP A 46 -15.21 -2.02 10.48
N TYR A 47 -14.43 -0.97 10.19
CA TYR A 47 -13.20 -0.61 10.89
C TYR A 47 -13.17 0.88 11.28
N PRO A 48 -13.92 1.30 12.31
CA PRO A 48 -14.12 2.72 12.66
C PRO A 48 -12.87 3.50 13.09
N TYR A 49 -11.75 2.81 13.31
CA TYR A 49 -10.45 3.40 13.61
C TYR A 49 -9.65 3.79 12.35
N LEU A 50 -10.12 3.39 11.17
CA LEU A 50 -9.57 3.80 9.89
C LEU A 50 -10.18 5.12 9.43
N GLU A 51 -9.38 5.88 8.70
CA GLU A 51 -9.80 7.10 8.03
C GLU A 51 -9.85 6.88 6.51
N PRO A 52 -10.67 7.63 5.74
CA PRO A 52 -10.70 7.53 4.28
C PRO A 52 -9.31 7.63 3.63
N GLU A 53 -8.45 8.45 4.19
CA GLU A 53 -7.07 8.67 3.75
C GLU A 53 -6.20 7.41 3.91
N ASP A 54 -6.49 6.55 4.88
CA ASP A 54 -5.81 5.26 5.04
C ASP A 54 -6.11 4.33 3.85
N VAL A 55 -7.35 4.34 3.35
CA VAL A 55 -7.77 3.57 2.17
C VAL A 55 -7.16 4.17 0.90
N GLN A 56 -7.24 5.49 0.74
CA GLN A 56 -6.66 6.18 -0.40
C GLN A 56 -5.15 5.92 -0.50
N GLN A 57 -4.40 6.08 0.59
CA GLN A 57 -2.96 5.91 0.54
C GLN A 57 -2.54 4.45 0.41
N SER A 58 -3.35 3.49 0.87
CA SER A 58 -3.19 2.06 0.57
C SER A 58 -3.22 1.79 -0.94
N LEU A 59 -4.18 2.39 -1.66
CA LEU A 59 -4.28 2.27 -3.11
C LEU A 59 -3.12 2.97 -3.83
N MET A 60 -2.68 4.13 -3.36
CA MET A 60 -1.50 4.82 -3.88
C MET A 60 -0.22 4.00 -3.70
N TYR A 61 -0.07 3.37 -2.53
CA TYR A 61 1.04 2.46 -2.25
C TYR A 61 1.03 1.25 -3.20
N ALA A 62 -0.14 0.66 -3.43
CA ALA A 62 -0.29 -0.44 -4.38
C ALA A 62 0.05 -0.02 -5.82
N ALA A 63 -0.45 1.14 -6.26
CA ALA A 63 -0.15 1.70 -7.59
C ALA A 63 1.35 1.98 -7.75
N TRP A 64 2.02 2.46 -6.71
CA TRP A 64 3.46 2.65 -6.72
C TRP A 64 4.22 1.33 -6.84
N LEU A 65 3.84 0.30 -6.07
CA LEU A 65 4.45 -1.03 -6.16
C LEU A 65 4.25 -1.69 -7.52
N ALA A 66 3.07 -1.53 -8.11
CA ALA A 66 2.73 -2.09 -9.42
C ALA A 66 3.40 -1.34 -10.58
N ARG A 67 4.02 -0.18 -10.33
CA ARG A 67 4.72 0.58 -11.37
C ARG A 67 5.98 -0.19 -11.78
N GLU A 68 5.95 -0.75 -12.99
CA GLU A 68 7.15 -1.32 -13.60
C GLU A 68 8.26 -0.26 -13.73
N GLN A 69 9.48 -0.65 -13.37
CA GLN A 69 10.67 0.11 -13.70
C GLN A 69 11.41 -0.62 -14.81
N VAL A 70 11.38 -0.05 -16.01
CA VAL A 70 12.18 -0.53 -17.13
C VAL A 70 13.60 0.00 -16.93
N TYR A 71 14.52 -0.88 -16.56
CA TYR A 71 15.94 -0.57 -16.56
C TYR A 71 16.51 -0.88 -17.95
N PRO A 72 17.13 0.09 -18.64
CA PRO A 72 17.83 -0.21 -19.88
C PRO A 72 18.95 -1.21 -19.58
N ILE A 73 19.00 -2.31 -20.35
CA ILE A 73 20.11 -3.25 -20.27
C ILE A 73 21.33 -2.51 -20.84
N VAL A 74 22.30 -2.19 -19.99
CA VAL A 74 23.59 -1.64 -20.44
C VAL A 74 24.37 -2.78 -21.08
N GLY A 75 24.30 -2.89 -22.41
CA GLY A 75 25.19 -3.81 -23.13
C GLY A 75 24.76 -4.19 -24.54
N GLU A 76 24.80 -3.24 -25.48
CA GLU A 76 25.20 -3.56 -26.86
C GLU A 76 26.13 -2.46 -27.36
N LYS A 77 27.45 -2.67 -27.19
CA LYS A 77 28.40 -2.13 -28.15
C LYS A 77 28.37 -3.07 -29.34
N VAL A 78 27.53 -2.76 -30.33
CA VAL A 78 27.75 -3.29 -31.68
C VAL A 78 29.02 -2.61 -32.21
N GLY A 79 30.05 -3.43 -32.43
CA GLY A 79 31.30 -3.02 -33.05
C GLY A 79 31.16 -2.79 -34.54
#